data_AF-A0A969C9E9-F1
#
_entry.id   AF-A0A969C9E9-F1
#
_cell.length_a   1.000
_cell.length_b   1.000
_cell.length_c   1.000
_cell.angle_alpha   90.00
_cell.angle_beta   90.00
_cell.angle_gamma   90.00
#
_symmetry.space_group_name_H-M   'P 1'
#
loop_
_entity.id
_entity.type
_entity.pdbx_description
1 polymer ?
#
loop_
_entity_poly.entity_id
_entity_poly.type
_entity_poly.pdbx_seq_one_letter_code
_entity_poly.pdbx_strand_id
1 'polypeptide(L)'
;MKGAIQSYLVDGLQAYGQVKGDSFNSTTHRFGSWIDHQLGSLHVELENQPPTDRSLVQTCGGLLNSVLAHPSDPKGLRNHAQFLNLVTNLGATFTIGLILKLLMICRVPKANLLAIRAAVADRFVRLFIHYESNPAVEKVSNVAWLVDCLDTYMVASTINFGSNPASMWNQMLRPQR
;
A
#
# COMPACT_ATOMS: atom_id res chain seq x y z
N MET A 1 0.57 7.03 -17.70
CA MET A 1 0.98 6.65 -16.32
C MET A 1 -0.12 5.89 -15.57
N LYS A 2 -1.34 6.42 -15.45
CA LYS A 2 -2.48 5.76 -14.75
C LYS A 2 -2.66 4.29 -15.16
N GLY A 3 -2.82 4.01 -16.46
CA GLY A 3 -3.03 2.65 -16.95
C GLY A 3 -1.89 1.68 -16.61
N ALA A 4 -0.64 2.15 -16.61
CA ALA A 4 0.53 1.32 -16.29
C ALA A 4 0.65 1.01 -14.78
N ILE A 5 0.34 1.99 -13.91
CA ILE A 5 0.31 1.75 -12.45
C ILE A 5 -0.86 0.82 -12.11
N GLN A 6 -2.02 1.05 -12.71
CA GLN A 6 -3.20 0.22 -12.51
C GLN A 6 -2.94 -1.20 -12.97
N SER A 7 -2.45 -1.42 -14.20
CA SER A 7 -2.16 -2.77 -14.70
C SER A 7 -1.12 -3.45 -13.81
N TYR A 8 -0.03 -2.78 -13.47
CA TYR A 8 1.01 -3.35 -12.60
C TYR A 8 0.48 -3.81 -11.22
N LEU A 9 -0.42 -3.04 -10.61
CA LEU A 9 -1.01 -3.39 -9.31
C LEU A 9 -2.09 -4.47 -9.44
N VAL A 10 -2.96 -4.38 -10.46
CA VAL A 10 -4.06 -5.33 -10.69
C VAL A 10 -3.55 -6.67 -11.18
N ASP A 11 -2.60 -6.70 -12.13
CA ASP A 11 -1.92 -7.92 -12.58
C ASP A 11 -1.19 -8.58 -11.41
N GLY A 12 -0.60 -7.76 -10.54
CA GLY A 12 0.01 -8.21 -9.29
C GLY A 12 -0.97 -8.87 -8.32
N LEU A 13 -2.23 -8.42 -8.27
CA LEU A 13 -3.30 -9.11 -7.54
C LEU A 13 -3.79 -10.35 -8.30
N GLN A 14 -4.04 -10.26 -9.60
CA GLN A 14 -4.56 -11.38 -10.39
C GLN A 14 -3.62 -12.59 -10.37
N ALA A 15 -2.31 -12.36 -10.44
CA ALA A 15 -1.30 -13.41 -10.27
C ALA A 15 -1.41 -14.11 -8.92
N TYR A 16 -1.84 -13.41 -7.87
CA TYR A 16 -2.10 -13.99 -6.56
C TYR A 16 -3.45 -14.71 -6.50
N GLY A 17 -4.45 -14.24 -7.26
CA GLY A 17 -5.77 -14.83 -7.37
C GLY A 17 -5.84 -16.20 -8.01
N GLN A 18 -4.86 -16.52 -8.84
CA GLN A 18 -4.71 -17.86 -9.43
C GLN A 18 -4.61 -18.97 -8.36
N VAL A 19 -4.36 -18.61 -7.08
CA VAL A 19 -4.22 -19.52 -5.94
C VAL A 19 -5.46 -19.58 -5.04
N LYS A 20 -6.39 -18.63 -5.13
CA LYS A 20 -7.62 -18.57 -4.30
C LYS A 20 -8.85 -18.31 -5.17
N GLY A 21 -9.86 -19.18 -5.07
CA GLY A 21 -11.07 -19.20 -5.92
C GLY A 21 -12.00 -17.97 -5.86
N ASP A 22 -13.29 -18.15 -6.16
CA ASP A 22 -14.22 -17.10 -6.61
C ASP A 22 -14.33 -15.82 -5.76
N SER A 23 -14.12 -15.87 -4.43
CA SER A 23 -14.14 -14.64 -3.61
C SER A 23 -13.05 -13.64 -4.01
N PHE A 24 -11.94 -14.14 -4.57
CA PHE A 24 -10.80 -13.34 -5.00
C PHE A 24 -11.11 -12.44 -6.20
N ASN A 25 -11.92 -12.92 -7.14
CA ASN A 25 -12.31 -12.16 -8.33
C ASN A 25 -13.09 -10.91 -7.92
N SER A 26 -13.97 -11.03 -6.91
CA SER A 26 -14.72 -9.90 -6.37
C SER A 26 -13.83 -8.87 -5.67
N THR A 27 -12.85 -9.32 -4.88
CA THR A 27 -11.87 -8.44 -4.22
C THR A 27 -10.98 -7.73 -5.24
N THR A 28 -10.54 -8.43 -6.28
CA THR A 28 -9.70 -7.86 -7.34
C THR A 28 -10.46 -6.82 -8.15
N HIS A 29 -11.71 -7.10 -8.51
CA HIS A 29 -12.56 -6.12 -9.19
C HIS A 29 -12.80 -4.89 -8.32
N ARG A 30 -13.17 -5.06 -7.04
CA ARG A 30 -13.38 -3.94 -6.10
C ARG A 30 -12.11 -3.13 -5.90
N PHE A 31 -10.97 -3.79 -5.77
CA PHE A 31 -9.67 -3.12 -5.67
C PHE A 31 -9.31 -2.38 -6.96
N GLY A 32 -9.51 -2.98 -8.12
CA GLY A 32 -9.30 -2.35 -9.43
C GLY A 32 -10.15 -1.09 -9.59
N SER A 33 -11.45 -1.18 -9.30
CA SER A 33 -12.35 -0.02 -9.32
C SER A 33 -11.96 1.03 -8.28
N TRP A 34 -11.49 0.62 -7.10
CA TRP A 34 -11.01 1.55 -6.07
C TRP A 34 -9.74 2.28 -6.53
N ILE A 35 -8.75 1.57 -7.09
CA ILE A 35 -7.54 2.17 -7.66
C ILE A 35 -7.90 3.12 -8.80
N ASP A 36 -8.83 2.75 -9.68
CA ASP A 36 -9.31 3.63 -10.74
C ASP A 36 -9.90 4.92 -10.23
N HIS A 37 -10.69 4.83 -9.17
CA HIS A 37 -11.29 5.98 -8.52
C HIS A 37 -10.23 6.85 -7.84
N GLN A 38 -9.27 6.27 -7.11
CA GLN A 38 -8.18 7.03 -6.49
C GLN A 38 -7.28 7.69 -7.54
N LEU A 39 -6.91 6.97 -8.61
CA LEU A 39 -6.11 7.53 -9.70
C LEU A 39 -6.88 8.59 -10.50
N GLY A 40 -8.22 8.48 -10.56
CA GLY A 40 -9.11 9.49 -11.16
C GLY A 40 -9.35 10.72 -10.29
N SER A 41 -9.23 10.62 -8.97
CA SER A 41 -9.29 11.79 -8.09
C SER A 41 -7.95 12.52 -7.98
N LEU A 42 -6.85 11.81 -8.23
CA LEU A 42 -5.49 12.36 -8.33
C LEU A 42 -5.18 12.98 -9.72
N HIS A 43 -6.14 12.97 -10.65
CA HIS A 43 -5.94 13.18 -12.10
C HIS A 43 -5.64 14.62 -12.55
N VAL A 44 -5.87 15.65 -11.71
CA VAL A 44 -5.75 17.05 -12.16
C VAL A 44 -4.31 17.42 -12.58
N GLU A 45 -3.29 16.65 -12.20
CA GLU A 45 -1.88 16.94 -12.51
C GLU A 45 -1.21 16.04 -13.56
N LEU A 46 -1.90 15.02 -14.11
CA LEU A 46 -1.23 13.94 -14.87
C LEU A 46 -1.50 13.89 -16.38
N GLU A 47 -2.50 14.59 -16.91
CA GLU A 47 -2.94 14.37 -18.29
C GLU A 47 -2.11 15.07 -19.39
N ASN A 48 -1.28 16.06 -19.06
CA ASN A 48 -0.64 16.89 -20.10
C ASN A 48 0.89 16.84 -20.16
N GLN A 49 1.56 16.04 -19.34
CA GLN A 49 3.03 15.95 -19.32
C GLN A 49 3.56 14.52 -19.06
N PRO A 50 4.77 14.18 -19.55
CA PRO A 50 5.45 12.96 -19.13
C PRO A 50 5.57 12.93 -17.60
N PRO A 51 5.46 11.75 -16.97
CA PRO A 51 5.44 11.65 -15.52
C PRO A 51 6.77 12.09 -14.92
N THR A 52 6.79 13.30 -14.36
CA THR A 52 7.92 13.83 -13.61
C THR A 52 8.02 13.13 -12.24
N ASP A 53 9.23 13.00 -11.70
CA ASP A 53 9.48 12.46 -10.35
C ASP A 53 8.49 12.99 -9.30
N ARG A 54 8.21 14.30 -9.36
CA ARG A 54 7.28 14.98 -8.45
C ARG A 54 5.84 14.48 -8.55
N SER A 55 5.30 14.28 -9.76
CA SER A 55 3.93 13.82 -9.94
C SER A 55 3.79 12.34 -9.56
N LEU A 56 4.84 11.54 -9.77
CA LEU A 56 4.93 10.18 -9.23
C LEU A 56 4.87 10.19 -7.70
N VAL A 57 5.67 11.03 -7.03
CA VAL A 57 5.66 11.16 -5.56
C VAL A 57 4.26 11.50 -5.04
N GLN A 58 3.62 12.53 -5.62
CA GLN A 58 2.31 13.00 -5.19
C GLN A 58 1.23 11.94 -5.41
N THR A 59 1.22 11.29 -6.57
CA THR A 59 0.25 10.24 -6.90
C THR A 59 0.40 9.04 -5.97
N CYS A 60 1.64 8.58 -5.79
CA CYS A 60 1.98 7.50 -4.88
C CYS A 60 1.63 7.80 -3.42
N GLY A 61 2.00 8.99 -2.96
CA GLY A 61 1.70 9.45 -1.61
C GLY A 61 0.20 9.51 -1.39
N GLY A 62 -0.55 10.04 -2.35
CA GLY A 62 -2.02 10.04 -2.36
C GLY A 62 -2.60 8.62 -2.27
N LEU A 63 -2.11 7.68 -3.09
CA LEU A 63 -2.54 6.29 -3.03
C LEU A 63 -2.24 5.64 -1.69
N LEU A 64 -1.02 5.82 -1.15
CA LEU A 64 -0.65 5.27 0.16
C LEU A 64 -1.47 5.88 1.29
N ASN A 65 -1.79 7.17 1.20
CA ASN A 65 -2.67 7.85 2.15
C ASN A 65 -4.08 7.27 2.12
N SER A 66 -4.55 6.84 0.95
CA SER A 66 -5.84 6.17 0.78
C SER A 66 -5.78 4.69 1.17
N VAL A 67 -4.69 3.96 0.95
CA VAL A 67 -4.57 2.56 1.41
C VAL A 67 -4.51 2.48 2.93
N LEU A 68 -3.77 3.38 3.59
CA LEU A 68 -3.59 3.40 5.05
C LEU A 68 -4.29 4.61 5.66
N ALA A 69 -5.58 4.77 5.34
CA ALA A 69 -6.39 5.86 5.86
C ALA A 69 -6.75 5.64 7.32
N HIS A 70 -6.79 6.72 8.10
CA HIS A 70 -7.16 6.65 9.51
C HIS A 70 -8.69 6.54 9.66
N PRO A 71 -9.21 5.67 10.53
CA PRO A 71 -10.64 5.48 10.72
C PRO A 71 -11.38 6.73 11.23
N SER A 72 -10.68 7.64 11.91
CA SER A 72 -11.26 8.89 12.42
C SER A 72 -11.47 9.99 11.36
N ASP A 73 -10.99 9.82 10.13
CA ASP A 73 -11.28 10.74 9.04
C ASP A 73 -12.58 10.30 8.33
N PRO A 74 -13.64 11.14 8.26
CA PRO A 74 -14.89 10.80 7.57
C PRO A 74 -14.69 10.40 6.09
N LYS A 75 -13.71 10.99 5.40
CA LYS A 75 -13.31 10.59 4.04
C LYS A 75 -12.42 9.34 4.07
N GLY A 76 -11.63 9.19 5.13
CA GLY A 76 -10.77 8.04 5.39
C GLY A 76 -11.52 6.75 5.77
N LEU A 77 -12.74 6.83 6.28
CA LEU A 77 -13.49 5.65 6.74
C LEU A 77 -13.75 4.63 5.63
N ARG A 78 -14.12 5.09 4.42
CA ARG A 78 -14.32 4.21 3.25
C ARG A 78 -13.03 3.55 2.81
N ASN A 79 -11.94 4.31 2.85
CA ASN A 79 -10.60 3.87 2.50
C ASN A 79 -10.07 2.85 3.54
N HIS A 80 -10.31 3.08 4.82
CA HIS A 80 -10.02 2.16 5.91
C HIS A 80 -10.83 0.85 5.76
N ALA A 81 -12.11 0.93 5.42
CA ALA A 81 -12.93 -0.25 5.14
C ALA A 81 -12.41 -1.04 3.92
N GLN A 82 -11.92 -0.36 2.89
CA GLN A 82 -11.28 -1.01 1.74
C GLN A 82 -9.97 -1.69 2.14
N PHE A 83 -9.16 -1.06 2.99
CA PHE A 83 -7.94 -1.66 3.53
C PHE A 83 -8.24 -2.92 4.33
N LEU A 84 -9.21 -2.86 5.24
CA LEU A 84 -9.67 -4.03 5.97
C LEU A 84 -10.16 -5.13 5.02
N ASN A 85 -10.90 -4.78 3.96
CA ASN A 85 -11.33 -5.75 2.95
C ASN A 85 -10.15 -6.44 2.26
N LEU A 86 -9.06 -5.72 1.96
CA LEU A 86 -7.84 -6.31 1.42
C LEU A 86 -7.20 -7.26 2.43
N VAL A 87 -7.02 -6.82 3.68
CA VAL A 87 -6.41 -7.65 4.72
C VAL A 87 -7.23 -8.91 5.00
N THR A 88 -8.56 -8.81 5.08
CA THR A 88 -9.43 -9.97 5.37
C THR A 88 -9.48 -10.99 4.24
N ASN A 89 -9.38 -10.55 2.97
CA ASN A 89 -9.51 -11.46 1.83
C ASN A 89 -8.15 -11.97 1.33
N LEU A 90 -7.12 -11.12 1.34
CA LEU A 90 -5.78 -11.41 0.84
C LEU A 90 -4.82 -11.85 1.94
N GLY A 91 -5.11 -11.52 3.20
CA GLY A 91 -4.18 -11.69 4.31
C GLY A 91 -3.16 -10.55 4.40
N ALA A 92 -2.45 -10.51 5.53
CA ALA A 92 -1.43 -9.51 5.82
C ALA A 92 -0.28 -9.56 4.81
N THR A 93 0.25 -10.74 4.49
CA THR A 93 1.40 -10.93 3.58
C THR A 93 1.20 -10.23 2.23
N PHE A 94 0.06 -10.45 1.58
CA PHE A 94 -0.20 -9.90 0.25
C PHE A 94 -0.59 -8.44 0.29
N THR A 95 -1.34 -8.03 1.31
CA THR A 95 -1.65 -6.62 1.52
C THR A 95 -0.39 -5.78 1.73
N ILE A 96 0.53 -6.26 2.58
CA ILE A 96 1.83 -5.61 2.77
C ILE A 96 2.68 -5.69 1.50
N GLY A 97 2.67 -6.82 0.77
CA GLY A 97 3.33 -6.94 -0.52
C GLY A 97 2.86 -5.88 -1.53
N LEU A 98 1.56 -5.56 -1.54
CA LEU A 98 0.98 -4.50 -2.37
C LEU A 98 1.46 -3.11 -1.93
N ILE A 99 1.49 -2.84 -0.63
CA ILE A 99 2.04 -1.58 -0.08
C ILE A 99 3.51 -1.43 -0.46
N LEU A 100 4.28 -2.51 -0.39
CA LEU A 100 5.68 -2.52 -0.81
C LEU A 100 5.80 -2.28 -2.31
N LYS A 101 4.98 -2.91 -3.15
CA LYS A 101 4.93 -2.65 -4.60
C LYS A 101 4.60 -1.17 -4.89
N LEU A 102 3.70 -0.55 -4.12
CA LEU A 102 3.44 0.88 -4.22
C LEU A 102 4.70 1.68 -3.85
N LEU A 103 5.30 1.45 -2.68
CA LEU A 103 6.57 2.07 -2.26
C LEU A 103 7.68 1.91 -3.32
N MET A 104 7.67 0.78 -4.02
CA MET A 104 8.58 0.44 -5.10
C MET A 104 8.35 1.23 -6.39
N ILE A 105 7.16 1.76 -6.65
CA ILE A 105 6.89 2.63 -7.80
C ILE A 105 7.34 4.07 -7.50
N CYS A 106 7.26 4.49 -6.24
CA CYS A 106 7.51 5.87 -5.81
C CYS A 106 9.00 6.23 -5.65
N ARG A 107 9.90 5.41 -6.19
CA ARG A 107 11.33 5.37 -5.85
C ARG A 107 12.18 6.50 -6.38
N VAL A 108 11.64 7.33 -7.26
CA VAL A 108 12.41 8.37 -7.92
C VAL A 108 12.35 9.61 -7.03
N PRO A 109 13.43 10.07 -6.35
CA PRO A 109 14.77 9.52 -5.99
C PRO A 109 14.89 8.96 -4.54
N LYS A 110 16.08 8.48 -4.09
CA LYS A 110 16.35 7.87 -2.75
C LYS A 110 15.75 8.63 -1.56
N ALA A 111 15.84 9.97 -1.58
CA ALA A 111 15.30 10.84 -0.53
C ALA A 111 13.78 10.67 -0.36
N ASN A 112 13.08 10.35 -1.44
CA ASN A 112 11.65 10.12 -1.45
C ASN A 112 11.26 8.78 -0.81
N LEU A 113 12.04 7.73 -1.05
CA LEU A 113 11.77 6.43 -0.43
C LEU A 113 11.80 6.51 1.10
N LEU A 114 12.76 7.25 1.67
CA LEU A 114 12.85 7.43 3.12
C LEU A 114 11.61 8.15 3.67
N ALA A 115 11.21 9.26 3.03
CA ALA A 115 10.04 10.03 3.44
C ALA A 115 8.74 9.23 3.35
N ILE A 116 8.53 8.48 2.26
CA ILE A 116 7.33 7.68 2.08
C ILE A 116 7.29 6.50 3.05
N ARG A 117 8.43 5.85 3.33
CA ARG A 117 8.51 4.79 4.35
C ARG A 117 8.20 5.31 5.75
N ALA A 118 8.72 6.49 6.10
CA ALA A 118 8.41 7.14 7.36
C ALA A 118 6.90 7.44 7.46
N ALA A 119 6.28 7.94 6.38
CA ALA A 119 4.84 8.17 6.32
C ALA A 119 4.00 6.89 6.50
N VAL A 120 4.44 5.76 5.91
CA VAL A 120 3.77 4.45 6.11
C VAL A 120 3.90 3.97 7.56
N ALA A 121 5.09 4.07 8.15
CA ALA A 121 5.32 3.67 9.54
C ALA A 121 4.47 4.52 10.51
N ASP A 122 4.46 5.83 10.32
CA ASP A 122 3.68 6.79 11.10
C ASP A 122 2.17 6.52 11.01
N ARG A 123 1.67 6.05 9.85
CA ARG A 123 0.27 5.61 9.70
C ARG A 123 -0.04 4.35 10.49
N PHE A 124 0.84 3.36 10.44
CA PHE A 124 0.71 2.15 11.24
C PHE A 124 0.71 2.44 12.75
N VAL A 125 1.57 3.35 13.20
CA VAL A 125 1.60 3.83 14.59
C VAL A 125 0.26 4.48 14.97
N ARG A 126 -0.26 5.39 14.15
CA ARG A 126 -1.57 6.01 14.41
C ARG A 126 -2.72 5.00 14.47
N LEU A 127 -2.74 4.03 13.55
CA LEU A 127 -3.72 2.95 13.58
C LEU A 127 -3.61 2.14 14.88
N PHE A 128 -2.40 1.78 15.29
CA PHE A 128 -2.16 1.07 16.54
C PHE A 128 -2.69 1.86 17.75
N ILE A 129 -2.28 3.13 17.89
CA ILE A 129 -2.75 4.01 18.97
C ILE A 129 -4.27 4.14 18.97
N HIS A 130 -4.88 4.26 17.78
CA HIS A 130 -6.34 4.37 17.66
C HIS A 130 -7.05 3.12 18.18
N TYR A 131 -6.60 1.93 17.78
CA TYR A 131 -7.20 0.67 18.22
C TYR A 131 -6.94 0.39 19.70
N GLU A 132 -5.75 0.71 20.20
CA GLU A 132 -5.40 0.61 21.63
C GLU A 132 -6.26 1.56 22.50
N SER A 133 -6.46 2.79 22.05
CA SER A 133 -7.20 3.82 22.81
C SER A 133 -8.72 3.68 22.72
N ASN A 134 -9.26 2.81 21.85
CA ASN A 134 -10.69 2.61 21.64
C ASN A 134 -11.13 1.15 21.88
N PRO A 135 -11.01 0.63 23.12
CA PRO A 135 -11.29 -0.76 23.45
C PRO A 135 -12.74 -1.21 23.18
N ALA A 136 -13.68 -0.27 23.04
CA ALA A 136 -15.06 -0.56 22.63
C ALA A 136 -15.15 -1.08 21.17
N VAL A 137 -14.24 -0.65 20.29
CA VAL A 137 -14.13 -1.16 18.90
C VAL A 137 -13.46 -2.54 18.88
N GLU A 138 -12.56 -2.80 19.84
CA GLU A 138 -11.82 -4.04 20.03
C GLU A 138 -12.71 -5.24 20.39
N LYS A 139 -13.78 -5.01 21.18
CA LYS A 139 -14.78 -6.06 21.48
C LYS A 139 -15.56 -6.54 20.25
N VAL A 140 -15.58 -5.76 19.16
CA VAL A 140 -16.33 -6.06 17.93
C VAL A 140 -15.40 -6.50 16.78
N SER A 141 -14.13 -6.10 16.80
CA SER A 141 -13.15 -6.41 15.77
C SER A 141 -11.83 -6.86 16.41
N ASN A 142 -11.52 -8.16 16.28
CA ASN A 142 -10.23 -8.72 16.68
C ASN A 142 -9.09 -7.96 15.95
N VAL A 143 -8.18 -7.34 16.70
CA VAL A 143 -7.06 -6.52 16.17
C VAL A 143 -5.89 -7.37 15.66
N ALA A 144 -6.00 -8.71 15.70
CA ALA A 144 -4.98 -9.63 15.18
C ALA A 144 -4.54 -9.29 13.75
N TRP A 145 -5.45 -8.83 12.89
CA TRP A 145 -5.12 -8.41 11.53
C TRP A 145 -4.08 -7.29 11.48
N LEU A 146 -4.09 -6.37 12.47
CA LEU A 146 -3.17 -5.24 12.53
C LEU A 146 -1.81 -5.71 13.00
N VAL A 147 -1.76 -6.60 14.01
CA VAL A 147 -0.52 -7.24 14.47
C VAL A 147 0.13 -8.02 13.33
N ASP A 148 -0.63 -8.84 12.62
CA ASP A 148 -0.13 -9.59 11.46
C ASP A 148 0.42 -8.66 10.37
N CYS A 149 -0.26 -7.53 10.11
CA CYS A 149 0.22 -6.51 9.17
C CYS A 149 1.52 -5.86 9.63
N LEU A 150 1.64 -5.51 10.92
CA LEU A 150 2.83 -4.89 11.50
C LEU A 150 4.04 -5.84 11.41
N ASP A 151 3.87 -7.09 11.85
CA ASP A 151 4.93 -8.10 11.82
C ASP A 151 5.39 -8.37 10.39
N THR A 152 4.43 -8.57 9.49
CA THR A 152 4.72 -8.74 8.06
C THR A 152 5.45 -7.52 7.49
N TYR A 153 5.02 -6.30 7.82
CA TYR A 153 5.63 -5.08 7.34
C TYR A 153 7.07 -4.91 7.85
N MET A 154 7.33 -5.23 9.12
CA MET A 154 8.67 -5.15 9.70
C MET A 154 9.63 -6.15 9.03
N VAL A 155 9.23 -7.41 8.88
CA VAL A 155 10.03 -8.45 8.22
C VAL A 155 10.29 -8.07 6.77
N ALA A 156 9.23 -7.74 6.02
CA ALA A 156 9.37 -7.42 4.61
C ALA A 156 10.14 -6.12 4.37
N SER A 157 10.00 -5.10 5.23
CA SER A 157 10.80 -3.88 5.17
C SER A 157 12.28 -4.15 5.42
N THR A 158 12.60 -5.05 6.35
CA THR A 158 13.98 -5.43 6.66
C THR A 158 14.62 -6.17 5.49
N ILE A 159 13.88 -7.09 4.85
CA ILE A 159 14.35 -7.82 3.67
C ILE A 159 14.52 -6.87 2.47
N ASN A 160 13.56 -6.00 2.22
CA ASN A 160 13.58 -5.17 1.01
C ASN A 160 14.50 -3.97 1.13
N PHE A 161 14.62 -3.37 2.31
CA PHE A 161 15.30 -2.08 2.51
C PHE A 161 16.33 -2.06 3.64
N GLY A 162 16.65 -3.23 4.21
CA GLY A 162 17.69 -3.33 5.22
C GLY A 162 19.08 -3.01 4.69
N SER A 163 20.00 -2.79 5.62
CA SER A 163 21.43 -2.55 5.35
C SER A 163 22.16 -3.79 4.80
N ASN A 164 21.51 -4.97 4.81
CA ASN A 164 22.07 -6.20 4.26
C ASN A 164 22.39 -6.04 2.76
N PRO A 165 23.59 -6.40 2.29
CA PRO A 165 23.93 -6.39 0.86
C PRO A 165 22.98 -7.20 -0.03
N ALA A 166 22.29 -8.20 0.54
CA ALA A 166 21.27 -9.01 -0.11
C ALA A 166 19.88 -8.36 -0.11
N SER A 167 19.68 -7.19 0.50
CA SER A 167 18.39 -6.51 0.43
C SER A 167 18.08 -6.10 -1.01
N MET A 168 16.81 -6.23 -1.41
CA MET A 168 16.40 -5.95 -2.79
C MET A 168 16.78 -4.53 -3.23
N TRP A 169 16.69 -3.56 -2.32
CA TRP A 169 17.13 -2.19 -2.55
C TRP A 169 18.62 -2.07 -2.84
N ASN A 170 19.47 -2.73 -2.04
CA ASN A 170 20.91 -2.70 -2.26
C ASN A 170 21.31 -3.43 -3.54
N GLN A 171 20.60 -4.49 -3.93
CA GLN A 171 20.82 -5.17 -5.20
C GLN A 171 20.45 -4.31 -6.40
N MET A 172 19.30 -3.62 -6.36
CA MET A 172 18.84 -2.74 -7.45
C MET A 172 19.71 -1.50 -7.64
N LEU A 173 20.36 -1.01 -6.59
CA LEU A 173 21.27 0.14 -6.64
C LEU A 173 22.68 -0.21 -7.11
N ARG A 174 23.01 -1.49 -7.27
CA ARG A 174 24.30 -1.88 -7.84
C ARG A 174 24.30 -1.53 -9.33
N PRO A 175 25.32 -0.83 -9.84
CA PRO A 175 25.46 -0.67 -11.28
C PRO A 175 25.53 -2.06 -11.92
N GLN A 176 24.68 -2.31 -12.91
CA GLN A 176 24.78 -3.53 -13.71
C GLN A 176 26.11 -3.46 -14.46
N ARG A 177 26.98 -4.44 -14.19
CA ARG A 177 28.26 -4.63 -14.88
C ARG A 177 28.02 -5.37 -16.19
#